data_AF-A0A0U1RGR1-F1
#
_entry.id   AF-A0A0U1RGR1-F1
#
_cell.length_a   1.000
_cell.length_b   1.000
_cell.length_c   1.000
_cell.angle_alpha   90.00
_cell.angle_beta   90.00
_cell.angle_gamma   90.00
#
_symmetry.space_group_name_H-M   'P 1'
#
loop_
_entity.id
_entity.type
_entity.pdbx_description
1 polymer ?
#
loop_
_entity_poly.entity_id
_entity_poly.type
_entity_poly.pdbx_seq_one_letter_code
_entity_poly.pdbx_strand_id
1 'polypeptide(L)'
;MFKDELNEFIRLISDPESELDEWYLSDFKDEHIWEMQSYEAFSCLREAVPYLFAYPRYGYELLEIISALKETSDTTELFYEPGIVPLLIALYKEDSYLVNMVKRIFK
;
A
#
# COMPACT_ATOMS: atom_id res chain seq x y z
N MET A 1 -4.57 -11.12 -10.55
CA MET A 1 -3.30 -11.58 -9.92
C MET A 1 -3.01 -10.67 -8.73
N PHE A 2 -2.24 -9.57 -8.83
CA PHE A 2 -1.94 -8.75 -7.64
C PHE A 2 -3.17 -8.20 -6.91
N LYS A 3 -4.18 -7.71 -7.63
CA LYS A 3 -5.44 -7.25 -7.03
C LYS A 3 -6.13 -8.33 -6.19
N ASP A 4 -6.09 -9.58 -6.66
CA ASP A 4 -6.69 -10.70 -5.96
C ASP A 4 -5.89 -11.02 -4.69
N GLU A 5 -4.56 -11.01 -4.78
CA GLU A 5 -3.68 -11.18 -3.60
C GLU A 5 -3.84 -10.05 -2.58
N LEU A 6 -3.97 -8.79 -3.03
CA LEU A 6 -4.21 -7.66 -2.15
C LEU A 6 -5.59 -7.76 -1.48
N ASN A 7 -6.62 -8.22 -2.20
CA ASN A 7 -7.94 -8.45 -1.61
C ASN A 7 -7.89 -9.57 -0.56
N GLU A 8 -7.16 -10.64 -0.84
CA GLU A 8 -6.99 -11.75 0.09
C GLU A 8 -6.20 -11.32 1.32
N PHE A 9 -5.13 -10.55 1.15
CA PHE A 9 -4.38 -9.94 2.24
C PHE A 9 -5.28 -9.06 3.11
N ILE A 10 -6.10 -8.19 2.52
CA ILE A 10 -7.07 -7.37 3.25
C ILE A 10 -8.08 -8.25 3.99
N ARG A 11 -8.55 -9.34 3.39
CA ARG A 11 -9.45 -10.29 4.03
C ARG A 11 -8.78 -10.92 5.25
N LEU A 12 -7.53 -11.35 5.14
CA LEU A 12 -6.76 -11.97 6.21
C LEU A 12 -6.55 -11.01 7.39
N ILE A 13 -6.06 -9.79 7.15
CA ILE A 13 -5.84 -8.79 8.22
C ILE A 13 -7.14 -8.25 8.84
N SER A 14 -8.27 -8.46 8.17
CA SER A 14 -9.59 -8.07 8.68
C SER A 14 -10.25 -9.15 9.52
N ASP A 15 -9.82 -10.39 9.40
CA ASP A 15 -10.43 -11.52 10.06
C ASP A 15 -9.79 -11.73 11.44
N PRO A 16 -10.54 -11.56 12.54
CA PRO A 16 -10.00 -11.71 13.89
C PRO A 16 -9.56 -13.14 14.22
N GLU A 17 -9.98 -14.13 13.43
CA GLU A 17 -9.57 -15.53 13.59
C GLU A 17 -8.30 -15.86 12.78
N SER A 18 -7.80 -14.93 11.97
CA SER A 18 -6.54 -15.13 11.24
C SER A 18 -5.35 -15.11 12.19
N GLU A 19 -4.53 -16.16 12.14
CA GLU A 19 -3.25 -16.23 12.84
C GLU A 19 -2.16 -15.55 11.98
N LEU A 20 -2.09 -14.22 12.07
CA LEU A 20 -1.00 -13.45 11.48
C LEU A 20 0.16 -13.37 12.47
N ASP A 21 1.34 -13.80 12.04
CA ASP A 21 2.57 -13.60 12.81
C ASP A 21 3.10 -12.17 12.64
N GLU A 22 4.27 -11.88 13.21
CA GLU A 22 4.90 -10.56 13.11
C GLU A 22 5.53 -10.27 11.72
N TRP A 23 5.64 -11.29 10.86
CA TRP A 23 6.30 -11.24 9.55
C TRP A 23 5.33 -11.17 8.37
N TYR A 24 4.02 -11.34 8.60
CA TYR A 24 2.97 -11.37 7.57
C TYR A 24 3.10 -10.31 6.46
N LEU A 25 3.48 -9.08 6.82
CA LEU A 25 3.63 -7.98 5.87
C LEU A 25 4.96 -8.06 5.11
N SER A 26 6.02 -8.58 5.73
CA SER A 26 7.28 -8.89 5.02
C SER A 26 7.05 -10.00 4.01
N ASP A 27 6.40 -11.09 4.43
CA ASP A 27 6.12 -12.24 3.59
C ASP A 27 5.28 -11.84 2.37
N PHE A 28 4.22 -11.03 2.56
CA PHE A 28 3.43 -10.51 1.45
C PHE A 28 4.28 -9.73 0.42
N LYS A 29 5.24 -8.92 0.88
CA LYS A 29 6.11 -8.14 0.00
C LYS A 29 7.11 -9.04 -0.74
N ASP A 30 7.69 -10.02 -0.05
CA ASP A 30 8.64 -10.98 -0.62
C ASP A 30 7.98 -11.86 -1.67
N GLU A 31 6.77 -12.35 -1.39
CA GLU A 31 6.04 -13.24 -2.29
C GLU A 31 5.43 -12.52 -3.50
N HIS A 32 5.01 -11.27 -3.34
CA HIS A 32 4.18 -10.60 -4.35
C HIS A 32 4.76 -9.32 -4.93
N ILE A 33 5.82 -8.72 -4.37
CA ILE A 33 6.27 -7.39 -4.80
C ILE A 33 7.74 -7.39 -5.26
N TRP A 34 8.68 -7.92 -4.47
CA TRP A 34 10.10 -7.71 -4.75
C TRP A 34 10.61 -8.38 -6.03
N GLU A 35 9.96 -9.44 -6.47
CA GLU A 35 10.30 -10.15 -7.72
C GLU A 35 9.56 -9.60 -8.95
N MET A 36 8.70 -8.59 -8.79
CA MET A 36 7.98 -7.98 -9.92
C MET A 36 8.93 -7.22 -10.86
N GLN A 37 8.59 -7.21 -12.15
CA GLN A 37 9.21 -6.28 -13.08
C GLN A 37 8.73 -4.85 -12.81
N SER A 38 9.57 -3.85 -13.07
CA SER A 38 9.27 -2.45 -12.75
C SER A 38 7.95 -1.94 -13.34
N TYR A 39 7.61 -2.35 -14.57
CA TYR A 39 6.34 -1.96 -15.21
C TYR A 39 5.11 -2.61 -14.57
N GLU A 40 5.25 -3.84 -14.05
CA GLU A 40 4.19 -4.55 -13.33
C GLU A 40 3.95 -3.89 -11.97
N ALA A 41 5.04 -3.60 -11.25
CA ALA A 41 5.01 -2.89 -9.99
C ALA A 41 4.36 -1.50 -10.14
N PHE A 42 4.67 -0.77 -11.21
CA PHE A 42 4.03 0.52 -11.50
C PHE A 42 2.53 0.39 -11.76
N SER A 43 2.09 -0.63 -12.51
CA SER A 43 0.66 -0.87 -12.73
C SER A 43 -0.06 -1.15 -11.41
N CYS A 44 0.51 -2.04 -10.59
CA CYS A 44 -0.02 -2.43 -9.28
C CYS A 44 -0.02 -1.26 -8.29
N LEU A 45 1.00 -0.39 -8.33
CA LEU A 45 1.09 0.82 -7.51
C LEU A 45 -0.14 1.72 -7.70
N ARG A 46 -0.53 1.99 -8.96
CA ARG A 46 -1.71 2.83 -9.25
C ARG A 46 -3.00 2.16 -8.79
N GLU A 47 -3.10 0.84 -8.92
CA GLU A 47 -4.27 0.07 -8.50
C GLU A 47 -4.41 -0.01 -6.97
N ALA A 48 -3.30 0.05 -6.24
CA ALA A 48 -3.29 -0.03 -4.77
C ALA A 48 -3.69 1.30 -4.10
N VAL A 49 -3.42 2.47 -4.70
CA VAL A 49 -3.71 3.78 -4.08
C VAL A 49 -5.18 3.93 -3.62
N PRO A 50 -6.22 3.55 -4.40
CA PRO A 50 -7.61 3.59 -3.93
C PRO A 50 -7.90 2.78 -2.66
N TYR A 51 -7.13 1.74 -2.35
CA TYR A 51 -7.34 0.92 -1.16
C TYR A 51 -7.12 1.71 0.13
N LEU A 52 -6.27 2.75 0.11
CA LEU A 52 -6.06 3.63 1.26
C LEU A 52 -7.36 4.29 1.74
N PHE A 53 -8.26 4.61 0.81
CA PHE A 53 -9.57 5.20 1.11
C PHE A 53 -10.64 4.15 1.43
N ALA A 54 -10.57 2.99 0.77
CA ALA A 54 -11.52 1.91 0.99
C ALA A 54 -11.33 1.23 2.36
N TYR A 55 -10.08 1.13 2.82
CA TYR A 55 -9.71 0.43 4.05
C TYR A 55 -8.78 1.25 4.94
N PRO A 56 -9.22 2.45 5.40
CA PRO A 56 -8.36 3.37 6.15
C PRO A 56 -7.84 2.81 7.48
N ARG A 57 -8.52 1.80 8.04
CA ARG A 57 -8.09 1.10 9.26
C ARG A 57 -6.75 0.38 9.09
N TYR A 58 -6.43 -0.08 7.88
CA TYR A 58 -5.19 -0.79 7.55
C TYR A 58 -4.20 0.13 6.83
N GLY A 59 -4.21 1.41 7.19
CA GLY A 59 -3.41 2.44 6.53
C GLY A 59 -1.91 2.16 6.63
N TYR A 60 -1.44 1.58 7.74
CA TYR A 60 -0.03 1.22 7.91
C TYR A 60 0.41 0.17 6.88
N GLU A 61 -0.29 -0.95 6.84
CA GLU A 61 -0.01 -2.09 5.96
C GLU A 61 -0.09 -1.67 4.48
N LEU A 62 -1.13 -0.93 4.12
CA LEU A 62 -1.31 -0.44 2.76
C LEU A 62 -0.24 0.58 2.35
N LEU A 63 0.20 1.48 3.24
CA LEU A 63 1.27 2.42 2.93
C LEU A 63 2.63 1.72 2.81
N GLU A 64 2.88 0.66 3.58
CA GLU A 64 4.06 -0.19 3.40
C GLU A 64 4.05 -0.92 2.04
N ILE A 65 2.92 -1.50 1.65
CA ILE A 65 2.74 -2.13 0.32
C ILE A 65 2.96 -1.12 -0.80
N ILE A 66 2.37 0.07 -0.71
CA ILE A 66 2.53 1.14 -1.71
C ILE A 66 3.98 1.64 -1.75
N SER A 67 4.67 1.73 -0.60
CA SER A 67 6.07 2.09 -0.55
C SER A 67 6.94 1.06 -1.27
N ALA A 68 6.69 -0.23 -1.05
CA ALA A 68 7.38 -1.33 -1.71
C ALA A 68 7.15 -1.31 -3.24
N LEU A 69 5.91 -1.16 -3.68
CA LEU A 69 5.58 -1.04 -5.10
C LEU A 69 6.26 0.16 -5.76
N LYS A 70 6.31 1.31 -5.08
CA LYS A 70 7.02 2.50 -5.58
C LYS A 70 8.51 2.22 -5.75
N GLU A 71 9.13 1.58 -4.77
CA GLU A 71 10.55 1.21 -4.82
C GLU A 71 10.84 0.23 -5.97
N THR A 72 10.10 -0.87 -6.07
CA THR A 72 10.28 -1.87 -7.15
C THR A 72 10.01 -1.28 -8.54
N SER A 73 9.07 -0.34 -8.64
CA SER A 73 8.76 0.31 -9.92
C SER A 73 9.88 1.21 -10.45
N ASP A 74 10.81 1.64 -9.59
CA ASP A 74 11.90 2.59 -9.89
C ASP A 74 11.40 3.80 -10.73
N THR A 75 10.19 4.27 -10.42
CA THR A 75 9.51 5.26 -11.25
C THR A 75 9.71 6.67 -10.73
N THR A 76 9.71 7.62 -11.67
CA THR A 76 9.52 9.06 -11.39
C THR A 76 8.18 9.56 -11.92
N GLU A 77 7.38 8.68 -12.51
CA GLU A 77 6.07 9.02 -13.05
C GLU A 77 5.02 9.22 -11.94
N LEU A 78 4.06 10.09 -12.21
CA LEU A 78 2.94 10.32 -11.30
C LEU A 78 2.02 9.08 -11.30
N PHE A 79 1.91 8.43 -10.15
CA PHE A 79 1.11 7.19 -9.97
C PHE A 79 -0.25 7.43 -9.27
N TYR A 80 -0.62 8.68 -9.03
CA TYR A 80 -1.83 9.06 -8.32
C TYR A 80 -2.45 10.33 -8.91
N GLU A 81 -3.76 10.48 -8.74
CA GLU A 81 -4.47 11.67 -9.22
C GLU A 81 -4.09 12.93 -8.43
N PRO A 82 -3.93 14.09 -9.09
CA PRO A 82 -3.73 15.36 -8.41
C PRO A 82 -4.80 15.63 -7.35
N GLY A 83 -4.38 16.03 -6.16
CA GLY A 83 -5.28 16.33 -5.04
C GLY A 83 -5.56 15.16 -4.09
N ILE A 84 -5.10 13.94 -4.38
CA ILE A 84 -5.22 12.79 -3.45
C ILE A 84 -4.42 13.03 -2.15
N VAL A 85 -3.24 13.64 -2.22
CA VAL A 85 -2.36 13.79 -1.05
C VAL A 85 -3.00 14.59 0.10
N PRO A 86 -3.60 15.77 -0.11
CA PRO A 86 -4.37 16.45 0.94
C PRO A 86 -5.50 15.60 1.54
N LEU A 87 -6.18 14.77 0.73
CA LEU A 87 -7.24 13.89 1.21
C LEU A 87 -6.69 12.77 2.10
N LEU A 88 -5.56 12.15 1.71
CA LEU A 88 -4.89 11.14 2.54
C LEU A 88 -4.35 11.73 3.85
N ILE A 89 -3.80 12.95 3.81
CA ILE A 89 -3.36 13.65 5.02
C ILE A 89 -4.55 13.91 5.95
N ALA A 90 -5.71 14.32 5.40
CA ALA A 90 -6.91 14.52 6.19
C ALA A 90 -7.48 13.20 6.75
N LEU A 91 -7.41 12.11 5.97
CA LEU A 91 -7.85 10.77 6.34
C LEU A 91 -7.07 10.23 7.54
N TYR A 92 -5.75 10.40 7.53
CA TYR A 92 -4.85 9.91 8.58
C TYR A 92 -4.44 10.98 9.59
N LYS A 93 -5.15 12.12 9.67
CA LYS A 93 -4.74 13.30 10.45
C LYS A 93 -4.44 13.05 11.93
N GLU A 94 -5.07 12.03 12.52
CA GLU A 94 -4.91 11.66 13.92
C GLU A 94 -3.66 10.80 14.17
N ASP A 95 -3.04 10.27 13.10
CA ASP A 95 -1.82 9.46 13.15
C ASP A 95 -0.68 10.17 12.42
N SER A 96 0.17 10.84 13.20
CA SER A 96 1.33 11.56 12.66
C SER A 96 2.33 10.67 11.91
N TYR A 97 2.41 9.39 12.25
CA TYR A 97 3.31 8.44 11.60
C TYR A 97 2.80 8.13 10.19
N LEU A 98 1.52 7.80 10.04
CA LEU A 98 0.90 7.56 8.74
C LEU A 98 0.94 8.82 7.84
N VAL A 99 0.69 10.00 8.42
CA VAL A 99 0.83 11.28 7.69
C VAL A 99 2.26 11.47 7.14
N ASN A 100 3.29 11.10 7.91
CA ASN A 100 4.66 11.18 7.46
C ASN A 100 4.99 10.16 6.37
N MET A 101 4.42 8.95 6.45
CA MET A 101 4.53 7.95 5.38
C MET A 101 3.90 8.46 4.07
N VAL A 102 2.68 9.02 4.12
CA VAL A 102 2.03 9.64 2.95
C VAL A 102 2.94 10.71 2.36
N LYS A 103 3.46 11.62 3.19
CA LYS A 103 4.37 12.68 2.72
C LYS A 103 5.68 12.16 2.14
N ARG A 104 6.13 10.94 2.49
CA ARG A 104 7.36 10.32 1.96
C ARG A 104 7.08 9.62 0.62
N ILE A 105 5.98 8.87 0.57
CA ILE A 105 5.60 8.04 -0.57
C ILE A 105 5.09 8.89 -1.73
N PHE A 106 4.31 9.92 -1.46
CA PHE A 106 3.66 10.75 -2.48
C PHE A 106 4.40 12.08 -2.74
N LYS A 107 5.74 12.05 -2.62
CA LYS A 107 6.62 13.14 -3.09
C LYS A 107 6.84 13.05 -4.60
#